data_AF-A0A1T2XGY3-F1
#
_entry.id   AF-A0A1T2XGY3-F1
#
_cell.length_a   1.000
_cell.length_b   1.000
_cell.length_c   1.000
_cell.angle_alpha   90.00
_cell.angle_beta   90.00
_cell.angle_gamma   90.00
#
_symmetry.space_group_name_H-M   'P 1'
#
loop_
_entity.id
_entity.type
_entity.pdbx_description
1 polymer ?
#
loop_
_entity_poly.entity_id
_entity_poly.type
_entity_poly.pdbx_seq_one_letter_code
_entity_poly.pdbx_strand_id
1 'polypeptide(L)'
;MNFINEREKKFTKRQIILLILIVGYYSLLIMATTFGRSAENIFVRTIDFDVLSEYQKAWNQFSFNSFFHIIVNIGMLFPLGILLPLFSEVFLKAKWMLISSITTSLCIETLQFITLRGSAELDDLLHNTVGMMLGYCVLNIALIILGKKESYTQIVKYLILPTAVSLVALGIIISYQMKEFGNMPFDPYGKTDMSHVTIKTSLELSDEGEKMPIYDSKGQKVRDVEIISPKEAFQKLKHGDIYPMGPFGAGEEFEGETLVITEYKLEHVTDTKGFSQPVYIFRVQLKDHDFVLTAPPISARK
;
A
#
# COMPACT_ATOMS: atom_id res chain seq x y z
N MET A 1 1.17 -52.00 -29.91
CA MET A 1 0.75 -51.24 -28.71
C MET A 1 2.01 -50.87 -27.96
N ASN A 2 2.56 -49.68 -28.25
CA ASN A 2 3.82 -49.23 -27.66
C ASN A 2 3.55 -48.70 -26.25
N PHE A 3 4.08 -49.39 -25.25
CA PHE A 3 4.11 -48.93 -23.88
C PHE A 3 4.99 -47.68 -23.80
N ILE A 4 4.37 -46.56 -23.41
CA ILE A 4 5.04 -45.31 -23.08
C ILE A 4 5.92 -45.58 -21.86
N ASN A 5 7.23 -45.61 -22.08
CA ASN A 5 8.22 -45.73 -21.03
C ASN A 5 8.44 -44.32 -20.43
N GLU A 6 7.55 -43.89 -19.53
CA GLU A 6 7.78 -42.70 -18.72
C GLU A 6 8.91 -42.99 -17.72
N ARG A 7 10.15 -42.66 -18.09
CA ARG A 7 11.23 -42.61 -17.10
C ARG A 7 10.89 -41.52 -16.09
N GLU A 8 10.64 -41.91 -14.84
CA GLU A 8 10.59 -40.97 -13.73
C GLU A 8 11.87 -40.12 -13.70
N LYS A 9 11.73 -38.82 -14.00
CA LYS A 9 12.86 -37.88 -13.88
C LYS A 9 13.18 -37.68 -12.41
N LYS A 10 14.21 -38.36 -11.92
CA LYS A 10 14.72 -38.15 -10.55
C LYS A 10 15.41 -36.79 -10.43
N PHE A 11 15.14 -36.08 -9.34
CA PHE A 11 15.79 -34.80 -9.05
C PHE A 11 17.30 -34.96 -8.84
N THR A 12 18.06 -33.97 -9.31
CA THR A 12 19.50 -33.89 -9.05
C THR A 12 19.79 -33.41 -7.62
N LYS A 13 20.97 -33.72 -7.08
CA LYS A 13 21.42 -33.21 -5.76
C LYS A 13 21.31 -31.69 -5.64
N ARG A 14 21.65 -30.96 -6.71
CA ARG A 14 21.50 -29.49 -6.79
C ARG A 14 20.04 -29.06 -6.65
N GLN A 15 19.13 -29.72 -7.36
CA GLN A 15 17.69 -29.40 -7.28
C GLN A 15 17.13 -29.68 -5.89
N ILE A 16 17.59 -30.75 -5.21
CA ILE A 16 17.21 -31.04 -3.84
C ILE A 16 17.67 -29.91 -2.89
N ILE A 17 18.91 -29.45 -3.01
CA ILE A 17 19.41 -28.33 -2.20
C ILE A 17 18.61 -27.05 -2.44
N LEU A 18 18.35 -26.70 -3.71
CA LEU A 18 17.55 -25.53 -4.06
C LEU A 18 16.13 -25.64 -3.53
N LEU A 19 15.52 -26.82 -3.61
CA LEU A 19 14.19 -27.06 -3.05
C LEU A 19 14.18 -26.85 -1.53
N ILE A 20 15.17 -27.38 -0.81
CA ILE A 20 15.32 -27.16 0.63
C ILE A 20 15.46 -25.67 0.95
N LEU A 21 16.24 -24.92 0.17
CA LEU A 21 16.40 -23.46 0.37
C LEU A 21 15.09 -22.70 0.13
N ILE A 22 14.35 -23.03 -0.94
CA ILE A 22 13.04 -22.43 -1.23
C ILE A 22 12.07 -22.73 -0.09
N VAL A 23 11.92 -24.01 0.27
CA VAL A 23 10.99 -24.44 1.32
C VAL A 23 11.39 -23.83 2.66
N GLY A 24 12.67 -23.82 3.01
CA GLY A 24 13.16 -23.26 4.27
C GLY A 24 12.90 -21.76 4.38
N TYR A 25 13.19 -21.00 3.32
CA TYR A 25 12.94 -19.55 3.28
C TYR A 25 11.44 -19.21 3.46
N TYR A 26 10.57 -19.86 2.70
CA TYR A 26 9.13 -19.60 2.81
C TYR A 26 8.53 -20.13 4.11
N SER A 27 9.09 -21.20 4.68
CA SER A 27 8.69 -21.65 6.03
C SER A 27 9.00 -20.59 7.08
N LEU A 28 10.17 -19.93 6.99
CA LEU A 28 10.54 -18.82 7.88
C LEU A 28 9.66 -17.59 7.66
N LEU A 29 9.35 -17.24 6.41
CA LEU A 29 8.42 -16.13 6.09
C LEU A 29 7.02 -16.38 6.64
N ILE A 30 6.47 -17.58 6.45
CA ILE A 30 5.18 -17.96 7.01
C ILE A 30 5.25 -17.88 8.54
N MET A 31 6.32 -18.35 9.16
CA MET A 31 6.45 -18.27 10.62
C MET A 31 6.47 -16.81 11.12
N ALA A 32 7.24 -15.94 10.46
CA ALA A 32 7.34 -14.52 10.79
C ALA A 32 6.00 -13.78 10.62
N THR A 33 5.23 -14.10 9.59
CA THR A 33 3.94 -13.47 9.29
C THR A 33 2.79 -14.05 10.12
N THR A 34 2.85 -15.33 10.52
CA THR A 34 1.77 -16.04 11.23
C THR A 34 1.88 -15.89 12.74
N PHE A 35 3.08 -16.05 13.31
CA PHE A 35 3.26 -16.08 14.76
C PHE A 35 3.67 -14.73 15.34
N GLY A 36 3.95 -13.73 14.49
CA GLY A 36 4.34 -12.38 14.91
C GLY A 36 3.20 -11.38 15.05
N ARG A 37 1.95 -11.72 14.69
CA ARG A 37 0.79 -10.81 14.74
C ARG A 37 -0.11 -11.12 15.94
N SER A 38 -0.37 -10.12 16.78
CA SER A 38 -1.33 -10.20 17.89
C SER A 38 -2.77 -10.35 17.36
N ALA A 39 -3.53 -11.23 18.01
CA ALA A 39 -4.88 -11.64 17.61
C ALA A 39 -5.99 -10.65 18.03
N GLU A 40 -5.76 -9.34 17.90
CA GLU A 40 -6.68 -8.34 18.48
C GLU A 40 -7.61 -7.62 17.50
N ASN A 41 -7.54 -7.86 16.19
CA ASN A 41 -8.47 -7.23 15.25
C ASN A 41 -9.28 -8.28 14.48
N ILE A 42 -10.59 -8.26 14.67
CA ILE A 42 -11.56 -8.95 13.81
C ILE A 42 -11.42 -8.29 12.43
N PHE A 43 -10.64 -8.89 11.54
CA PHE A 43 -10.43 -8.39 10.18
C PHE A 43 -11.73 -8.56 9.38
N VAL A 44 -12.37 -7.44 9.04
CA VAL A 44 -13.31 -7.39 7.92
C VAL A 44 -12.52 -7.77 6.66
N ARG A 45 -13.03 -8.73 5.89
CA ARG A 45 -12.37 -9.16 4.65
C ARG A 45 -12.62 -8.12 3.58
N THR A 46 -11.62 -7.29 3.30
CA THR A 46 -11.67 -6.38 2.16
C THR A 46 -10.81 -6.92 1.03
N ILE A 47 -11.22 -6.62 -0.20
CA ILE A 47 -10.40 -6.80 -1.39
C ILE A 47 -10.10 -5.40 -1.88
N ASP A 48 -8.84 -5.00 -1.80
CA ASP A 48 -8.40 -3.72 -2.36
C ASP A 48 -7.87 -3.96 -3.78
N PHE A 49 -8.53 -3.35 -4.75
CA PHE A 49 -8.15 -3.39 -6.16
C PHE A 49 -7.29 -2.18 -6.57
N ASP A 50 -7.06 -1.22 -5.68
CA ASP A 50 -6.19 -0.09 -5.96
C ASP A 50 -4.71 -0.49 -5.79
N VAL A 51 -4.04 -0.68 -6.92
CA VAL A 51 -2.62 -1.05 -6.99
C VAL A 51 -1.70 0.04 -6.41
N LEU A 52 -2.22 1.24 -6.15
CA LEU A 52 -1.46 2.39 -5.65
C LEU A 52 -1.87 2.83 -4.24
N SER A 53 -2.82 2.17 -3.57
CA SER A 53 -3.32 2.60 -2.25
C SER A 53 -2.22 2.64 -1.19
N GLU A 54 -1.37 1.60 -1.10
CA GLU A 54 -0.23 1.61 -0.17
C GLU A 54 0.83 2.67 -0.53
N TYR A 55 1.03 2.97 -1.82
CA TYR A 55 1.90 4.09 -2.22
C TYR A 55 1.31 5.44 -1.80
N GLN A 56 0.01 5.64 -1.95
CA GLN A 56 -0.69 6.85 -1.50
C GLN A 56 -0.62 6.98 0.01
N LYS A 57 -0.86 5.89 0.75
CA LYS A 57 -0.74 5.85 2.21
C LYS A 57 0.68 6.12 2.68
N ALA A 58 1.68 5.47 2.07
CA ALA A 58 3.09 5.72 2.37
C ALA A 58 3.52 7.14 2.00
N TRP A 59 2.96 7.71 0.93
CA TRP A 59 3.13 9.12 0.57
C TRP A 59 2.53 10.04 1.64
N ASN A 60 1.27 9.83 2.04
CA ASN A 60 0.58 10.66 3.01
C ASN A 60 1.28 10.66 4.37
N GLN A 61 1.67 9.47 4.85
CA GLN A 61 2.39 9.31 6.12
C GLN A 61 3.87 9.70 6.04
N PHE A 62 4.47 9.60 4.85
CA PHE A 62 5.88 9.84 4.54
C PHE A 62 6.85 9.31 5.61
N SER A 63 6.60 8.09 6.09
CA SER A 63 7.34 7.49 7.21
C SER A 63 8.17 6.29 6.76
N PHE A 64 9.29 6.04 7.45
CA PHE A 64 10.12 4.86 7.19
C PHE A 64 9.29 3.57 7.28
N ASN A 65 8.41 3.46 8.28
CA ASN A 65 7.60 2.26 8.49
C ASN A 65 6.68 1.98 7.29
N SER A 66 6.01 3.01 6.76
CA SER A 66 5.09 2.87 5.62
C SER A 66 5.84 2.42 4.35
N PHE A 67 7.01 3.03 4.06
CA PHE A 67 7.84 2.58 2.93
C PHE A 67 8.49 1.21 3.18
N PHE A 68 8.79 0.87 4.42
CA PHE A 68 9.36 -0.43 4.78
C PHE A 68 8.38 -1.58 4.48
N HIS A 69 7.08 -1.38 4.65
CA HIS A 69 6.05 -2.35 4.22
C HIS A 69 6.17 -2.68 2.73
N ILE A 70 6.21 -1.66 1.86
CA ILE A 70 6.41 -1.82 0.41
C ILE A 70 7.71 -2.58 0.11
N ILE A 71 8.82 -2.22 0.78
CA ILE A 71 10.12 -2.87 0.59
C ILE A 71 10.08 -4.35 0.99
N VAL A 72 9.41 -4.69 2.08
CA VAL A 72 9.28 -6.09 2.54
C VAL A 72 8.45 -6.90 1.55
N ASN A 73 7.39 -6.33 0.98
CA ASN A 73 6.56 -7.00 -0.02
C ASN A 73 7.35 -7.23 -1.33
N ILE A 74 8.16 -6.26 -1.77
CA ILE A 74 9.12 -6.49 -2.87
C ILE A 74 10.16 -7.56 -2.49
N GLY A 75 10.65 -7.54 -1.25
CA GLY A 75 11.64 -8.50 -0.77
C GLY A 75 11.13 -9.95 -0.70
N MET A 76 9.81 -10.15 -0.58
CA MET A 76 9.22 -11.45 -0.28
C MET A 76 9.45 -12.49 -1.39
N LEU A 77 9.26 -12.15 -2.67
CA LEU A 77 9.53 -13.07 -3.79
C LEU A 77 10.91 -12.89 -4.43
N PHE A 78 11.70 -11.91 -3.99
CA PHE A 78 13.03 -11.65 -4.56
C PHE A 78 13.94 -12.89 -4.58
N PRO A 79 14.07 -13.68 -3.49
CA PRO A 79 14.89 -14.89 -3.52
C PRO A 79 14.43 -15.94 -4.52
N LEU A 80 13.12 -16.07 -4.76
CA LEU A 80 12.59 -17.00 -5.77
C LEU A 80 12.96 -16.57 -7.19
N GLY A 81 13.10 -15.26 -7.42
CA GLY A 81 13.68 -14.69 -8.64
C GLY A 81 15.07 -15.24 -8.99
N ILE A 82 15.87 -15.54 -7.96
CA ILE A 82 17.22 -16.10 -8.07
C ILE A 82 17.17 -17.63 -8.12
N LEU A 83 16.39 -18.26 -7.24
CA LEU A 83 16.42 -19.71 -7.05
C LEU A 83 15.74 -20.45 -8.20
N LEU A 84 14.67 -19.90 -8.77
CA LEU A 84 13.86 -20.59 -9.78
C LEU A 84 14.59 -20.82 -11.12
N PRO A 85 15.32 -19.84 -11.70
CA PRO A 85 16.16 -20.08 -12.89
C PRO A 85 17.37 -20.97 -12.62
N LEU A 86 17.82 -21.08 -11.36
CA LEU A 86 18.85 -22.05 -10.97
C LEU A 86 18.29 -23.47 -10.84
N PHE A 87 16.99 -23.62 -10.60
CA PHE A 87 16.33 -24.91 -10.47
C PHE A 87 15.97 -25.52 -11.84
N SER A 88 15.54 -24.69 -12.80
CA SER A 88 15.20 -25.12 -14.15
C SER A 88 15.50 -24.03 -15.19
N GLU A 89 16.06 -24.43 -16.32
CA GLU A 89 16.42 -23.54 -17.44
C GLU A 89 15.20 -22.89 -18.12
N VAL A 90 14.00 -23.45 -17.94
CA VAL A 90 12.74 -22.85 -18.41
C VAL A 90 12.61 -21.41 -17.90
N PHE A 91 13.00 -21.21 -16.65
CA PHE A 91 12.94 -19.93 -15.92
C PHE A 91 14.12 -19.00 -16.23
N LEU A 92 15.07 -19.39 -17.09
CA LEU A 92 16.05 -18.45 -17.65
C LEU A 92 15.44 -17.56 -18.74
N LYS A 93 14.20 -17.82 -19.16
CA LYS A 93 13.43 -17.01 -20.11
C LYS A 93 12.50 -16.09 -19.34
N ALA A 94 12.63 -14.78 -19.57
CA ALA A 94 11.88 -13.75 -18.84
C ALA A 94 10.36 -13.96 -18.84
N LYS A 95 9.78 -14.43 -19.96
CA LYS A 95 8.34 -14.71 -20.05
C LYS A 95 7.84 -15.71 -19.02
N TRP A 96 8.62 -16.77 -18.76
CA TRP A 96 8.23 -17.82 -17.82
C TRP A 96 8.43 -17.35 -16.39
N MET A 97 9.45 -16.52 -16.14
CA MET A 97 9.62 -15.86 -14.85
C MET A 97 8.48 -14.91 -14.53
N LEU A 98 8.04 -14.11 -15.49
CA LEU A 98 6.93 -13.19 -15.31
C LEU A 98 5.60 -13.92 -15.05
N ILE A 99 5.32 -14.99 -15.81
CA ILE A 99 4.11 -15.80 -15.59
C ILE A 99 4.16 -16.44 -14.20
N SER A 100 5.31 -17.01 -13.81
CA SER A 100 5.48 -17.61 -12.50
C SER A 100 5.40 -16.60 -11.37
N SER A 101 5.92 -15.38 -11.52
CA SER A 101 5.83 -14.36 -10.48
C SER A 101 4.39 -13.93 -10.23
N ILE A 102 3.63 -13.67 -11.30
CA ILE A 102 2.21 -13.30 -11.19
C ILE A 102 1.41 -14.46 -10.58
N THR A 103 1.65 -15.69 -11.03
CA THR A 103 0.92 -16.86 -10.54
C THR A 103 1.25 -17.15 -9.07
N THR A 104 2.54 -17.15 -8.70
CA THR A 104 2.95 -17.35 -7.31
C THR A 104 2.41 -16.26 -6.41
N SER A 105 2.46 -15.00 -6.84
CA SER A 105 1.92 -13.90 -6.06
C SER A 105 0.40 -14.01 -5.88
N LEU A 106 -0.35 -14.31 -6.94
CA LEU A 106 -1.79 -14.52 -6.86
C LEU A 106 -2.14 -15.69 -5.94
N CYS A 107 -1.36 -16.78 -5.97
CA CYS A 107 -1.53 -17.89 -5.04
C CYS A 107 -1.31 -17.46 -3.58
N ILE A 108 -0.32 -16.59 -3.31
CA ILE A 108 -0.07 -16.08 -1.95
C ILE A 108 -1.25 -15.24 -1.48
N GLU A 109 -1.71 -14.27 -2.28
CA GLU A 109 -2.87 -13.43 -1.94
C GLU A 109 -4.13 -14.27 -1.70
N THR A 110 -4.39 -15.25 -2.58
CA THR A 110 -5.52 -16.17 -2.44
C THR A 110 -5.44 -16.99 -1.15
N LEU A 111 -4.25 -17.48 -0.80
CA LEU A 111 -4.04 -18.23 0.44
C LEU A 111 -4.21 -17.32 1.67
N GLN A 112 -3.71 -16.09 1.65
CA GLN A 112 -3.87 -15.14 2.75
C GLN A 112 -5.34 -14.79 2.98
N PHE A 113 -6.09 -14.55 1.90
CA PHE A 113 -7.53 -14.29 1.94
C PHE A 113 -8.34 -15.48 2.50
N ILE A 114 -8.03 -16.71 2.06
CA ILE A 114 -8.70 -17.93 2.55
C ILE A 114 -8.34 -18.21 4.02
N THR A 115 -7.08 -18.00 4.40
CA THR A 115 -6.58 -18.33 5.75
C THR A 115 -6.91 -17.29 6.82
N LEU A 116 -7.69 -16.26 6.49
CA LEU A 116 -8.14 -15.19 7.40
C LEU A 116 -6.99 -14.33 7.93
N ARG A 117 -5.94 -14.14 7.13
CA ARG A 117 -4.69 -13.49 7.58
C ARG A 117 -4.53 -12.04 7.15
N GLY A 118 -5.48 -11.51 6.37
CA GLY A 118 -5.51 -10.14 5.89
C GLY A 118 -6.53 -9.91 4.77
N SER A 119 -6.59 -8.67 4.30
CA SER A 119 -7.20 -8.23 3.05
C SER A 119 -6.40 -8.78 1.86
N ALA A 120 -7.08 -9.05 0.74
CA ALA A 120 -6.38 -9.33 -0.52
C ALA A 120 -6.08 -7.99 -1.20
N GLU A 121 -4.81 -7.67 -1.37
CA GLU A 121 -4.37 -6.34 -1.80
C GLU A 121 -3.63 -6.45 -3.15
N LEU A 122 -4.16 -5.80 -4.19
CA LEU A 122 -3.65 -5.97 -5.54
C LEU A 122 -2.25 -5.33 -5.74
N ASP A 123 -1.90 -4.35 -4.92
CA ASP A 123 -0.57 -3.76 -4.86
C ASP A 123 0.48 -4.75 -4.33
N ASP A 124 0.13 -5.65 -3.40
CA ASP A 124 1.01 -6.73 -2.96
C ASP A 124 1.33 -7.70 -4.09
N LEU A 125 0.38 -7.94 -4.99
CA LEU A 125 0.63 -8.69 -6.20
C LEU A 125 1.68 -8.02 -7.10
N LEU A 126 1.62 -6.69 -7.22
CA LEU A 126 2.60 -5.90 -7.96
C LEU A 126 3.98 -5.97 -7.29
N HIS A 127 4.06 -5.72 -5.99
CA HIS A 127 5.30 -5.70 -5.21
C HIS A 127 6.06 -7.01 -5.32
N ASN A 128 5.37 -8.11 -5.05
CA ASN A 128 5.89 -9.47 -5.16
C ASN A 128 6.37 -9.78 -6.58
N THR A 129 5.61 -9.38 -7.60
CA THR A 129 6.00 -9.54 -9.01
C THR A 129 7.28 -8.77 -9.34
N VAL A 130 7.37 -7.50 -8.92
CA VAL A 130 8.57 -6.66 -9.07
C VAL A 130 9.76 -7.30 -8.35
N GLY A 131 9.56 -7.77 -7.13
CA GLY A 131 10.55 -8.48 -6.31
C GLY A 131 11.18 -9.67 -7.02
N MET A 132 10.34 -10.59 -7.47
CA MET A 132 10.80 -11.79 -8.19
C MET A 132 11.54 -11.45 -9.47
N MET A 133 11.07 -10.44 -10.22
CA MET A 133 11.73 -9.99 -11.45
C MET A 133 13.06 -9.26 -11.18
N LEU A 134 13.19 -8.53 -10.07
CA LEU A 134 14.46 -7.94 -9.62
C LEU A 134 15.47 -9.03 -9.26
N GLY A 135 15.05 -10.07 -8.54
CA GLY A 135 15.90 -11.23 -8.24
C GLY A 135 16.38 -11.94 -9.51
N TYR A 136 15.49 -12.08 -10.49
CA TYR A 136 15.83 -12.61 -11.82
C TYR A 136 16.88 -11.74 -12.54
N CYS A 137 16.72 -10.42 -12.54
CA CYS A 137 17.71 -9.51 -13.12
C CYS A 137 19.08 -9.66 -12.46
N VAL A 138 19.13 -9.66 -11.11
CA VAL A 138 20.37 -9.83 -10.34
C VAL A 138 21.08 -11.13 -10.69
N LEU A 139 20.35 -12.25 -10.75
CA LEU A 139 20.93 -13.53 -11.14
C LEU A 139 21.55 -13.47 -12.54
N ASN A 140 20.82 -12.93 -13.52
CA ASN A 140 21.31 -12.92 -14.90
C ASN A 140 22.52 -12.01 -15.09
N ILE A 141 22.55 -10.86 -14.41
CA ILE A 141 23.74 -10.00 -14.37
C ILE A 141 24.92 -10.78 -13.79
N ALA A 142 24.73 -11.47 -12.67
CA ALA A 142 25.78 -12.30 -12.06
C ALA A 142 26.27 -13.42 -13.01
N LEU A 143 25.36 -14.11 -13.71
CA LEU A 143 25.74 -15.15 -14.67
C LEU A 143 26.54 -14.60 -15.86
N ILE A 144 26.25 -13.38 -16.33
CA ILE A 144 27.02 -12.73 -17.39
C ILE A 144 28.42 -12.33 -16.90
N ILE A 145 28.51 -11.71 -15.72
CA ILE A 145 29.79 -11.31 -15.12
C ILE A 145 30.69 -12.53 -14.87
N LEU A 146 30.10 -13.67 -14.49
CA LEU A 146 30.81 -14.93 -14.31
C LEU A 146 31.15 -15.65 -15.64
N GLY A 147 30.85 -15.05 -16.79
CA GLY A 147 31.13 -15.61 -18.12
C GLY A 147 30.29 -16.82 -18.51
N LYS A 148 29.14 -17.04 -17.87
CA LYS A 148 28.37 -18.30 -17.97
C LYS A 148 27.21 -18.29 -18.97
N LYS A 149 26.76 -17.14 -19.48
CA LYS A 149 25.50 -17.05 -20.23
C LYS A 149 25.57 -16.26 -21.54
N GLU A 150 25.98 -14.99 -21.48
CA GLU A 150 25.87 -14.05 -22.61
C GLU A 150 27.03 -13.04 -22.64
N SER A 151 27.09 -12.22 -23.68
CA SER A 151 27.99 -11.07 -23.78
C SER A 151 27.65 -9.98 -22.76
N TYR A 152 28.65 -9.25 -22.27
CA TYR A 152 28.50 -8.13 -21.34
C TYR A 152 27.53 -7.04 -21.82
N THR A 153 27.36 -6.86 -23.13
CA THR A 153 26.41 -5.88 -23.69
C THR A 153 24.96 -6.17 -23.31
N GLN A 154 24.64 -7.42 -22.98
CA GLN A 154 23.30 -7.83 -22.57
C GLN A 154 22.96 -7.43 -21.13
N ILE A 155 23.92 -6.97 -20.31
CA ILE A 155 23.65 -6.51 -18.94
C ILE A 155 22.65 -5.35 -18.93
N VAL A 156 22.70 -4.47 -19.93
CA VAL A 156 21.84 -3.29 -20.03
C VAL A 156 20.36 -3.67 -19.91
N LYS A 157 19.92 -4.76 -20.55
CA LYS A 157 18.51 -5.18 -20.49
C LYS A 157 18.05 -5.58 -19.09
N TYR A 158 18.96 -6.14 -18.28
CA TYR A 158 18.69 -6.55 -16.91
C TYR A 158 18.80 -5.39 -15.91
N LEU A 159 19.43 -4.27 -16.30
CA LEU A 159 19.49 -3.05 -15.50
C LEU A 159 18.25 -2.16 -15.64
N ILE A 160 17.42 -2.34 -16.68
CA ILE A 160 16.23 -1.51 -16.94
C ILE A 160 15.30 -1.51 -15.73
N LEU A 161 14.89 -2.68 -15.23
CA LEU A 161 13.94 -2.77 -14.12
C LEU A 161 14.51 -2.21 -12.80
N PRO A 162 15.71 -2.60 -12.32
CA PRO A 162 16.31 -1.99 -11.14
C PRO A 162 16.45 -0.47 -11.24
N THR A 163 16.82 0.04 -12.42
CA THR A 163 16.96 1.48 -12.66
C THR A 163 15.61 2.18 -12.59
N ALA A 164 14.57 1.61 -13.23
CA ALA A 164 13.22 2.17 -13.20
C ALA A 164 12.67 2.26 -11.76
N VAL A 165 12.78 1.17 -10.98
CA VAL A 165 12.36 1.15 -9.57
C VAL A 165 13.13 2.19 -8.75
N SER A 166 14.44 2.31 -8.96
CA SER A 166 15.27 3.30 -8.26
C SER A 166 14.90 4.74 -8.62
N LEU A 167 14.61 5.01 -9.89
CA LEU A 167 14.17 6.34 -10.35
C LEU A 167 12.80 6.72 -9.79
N VAL A 168 11.87 5.77 -9.69
CA VAL A 168 10.57 6.02 -9.04
C VAL A 168 10.77 6.35 -7.56
N ALA A 169 11.56 5.56 -6.83
CA ALA A 169 11.85 5.82 -5.42
C ALA A 169 12.53 7.18 -5.20
N LEU A 170 13.53 7.52 -6.02
CA LEU A 170 14.19 8.82 -5.99
C LEU A 170 13.22 9.96 -6.33
N GLY A 171 12.36 9.76 -7.33
CA GLY A 171 11.34 10.72 -7.74
C GLY A 171 10.37 11.04 -6.61
N ILE A 172 9.91 10.02 -5.86
CA ILE A 172 9.08 10.19 -4.67
C ILE A 172 9.80 11.03 -3.61
N ILE A 173 11.06 10.70 -3.30
CA ILE A 173 11.85 11.44 -2.30
C ILE A 173 12.05 12.89 -2.73
N ILE A 174 12.51 13.13 -3.96
CA ILE A 174 12.74 14.48 -4.49
C ILE A 174 11.44 15.30 -4.49
N SER A 175 10.34 14.71 -4.98
CA SER A 175 9.03 15.37 -5.01
C SER A 175 8.59 15.80 -3.63
N TYR A 176 8.79 14.95 -2.61
CA TYR A 176 8.49 15.32 -1.23
C TYR A 176 9.42 16.43 -0.69
N GLN A 177 10.72 16.34 -0.95
CA GLN A 177 11.68 17.35 -0.49
C GLN A 177 11.40 18.73 -1.10
N MET A 178 10.90 18.78 -2.34
CA MET A 178 10.52 20.02 -3.02
C MET A 178 9.26 20.70 -2.44
N LYS A 179 8.41 19.97 -1.70
CA LYS A 179 7.23 20.60 -1.07
C LYS A 179 7.65 21.58 0.02
N GLU A 180 6.99 22.73 0.09
CA GLU A 180 7.18 23.68 1.19
C GLU A 180 6.75 23.06 2.53
N PHE A 181 5.57 22.43 2.53
CA PHE A 181 4.95 21.79 3.70
C PHE A 181 4.84 20.29 3.53
N GLY A 182 4.65 19.56 4.63
CA GLY A 182 4.44 18.12 4.62
C GLY A 182 3.08 17.70 4.05
N ASN A 183 2.94 16.40 3.95
CA ASN A 183 1.69 15.71 3.66
C ASN A 183 0.90 15.54 4.95
N MET A 184 -0.42 15.40 4.83
CA MET A 184 -1.27 15.11 5.98
C MET A 184 -1.41 13.59 6.12
N PRO A 185 -1.01 12.98 7.26
CA PRO A 185 -1.02 11.52 7.42
C PRO A 185 -2.41 10.86 7.27
N PHE A 186 -3.47 11.64 7.47
CA PHE A 186 -4.87 11.26 7.34
C PHE A 186 -5.51 11.78 6.04
N ASP A 187 -4.72 12.18 5.05
CA ASP A 187 -5.29 12.33 3.71
C ASP A 187 -5.80 10.96 3.22
N PRO A 188 -6.92 10.92 2.47
CA PRO A 188 -7.47 9.68 1.93
C PRO A 188 -6.46 9.00 1.00
N TYR A 189 -6.45 7.67 1.01
CA TYR A 189 -5.64 6.80 0.13
C TYR A 189 -6.52 5.85 -0.71
N GLY A 190 -7.78 6.24 -0.89
CA GLY A 190 -8.85 5.49 -1.52
C GLY A 190 -10.19 6.18 -1.23
N LYS A 191 -11.29 5.64 -1.74
CA LYS A 191 -12.64 6.11 -1.38
C LYS A 191 -13.28 5.15 -0.39
N THR A 192 -13.72 5.71 0.73
CA THR A 192 -14.60 4.99 1.64
C THR A 192 -15.98 4.82 1.00
N ASP A 193 -16.53 3.61 1.02
CA ASP A 193 -17.91 3.39 0.59
C ASP A 193 -18.89 4.00 1.60
N MET A 194 -19.49 5.11 1.20
CA MET A 194 -20.51 5.83 1.98
C MET A 194 -21.93 5.58 1.46
N SER A 195 -22.13 4.66 0.52
CA SER A 195 -23.43 4.44 -0.14
C SER A 195 -24.50 3.89 0.81
N HIS A 196 -24.08 3.20 1.87
CA HIS A 196 -24.93 2.57 2.87
C HIS A 196 -25.36 3.52 4.01
N VAL A 197 -24.84 4.76 4.03
CA VAL A 197 -25.04 5.72 5.12
C VAL A 197 -25.63 7.02 4.59
N THR A 198 -26.66 7.55 5.26
CA THR A 198 -27.21 8.87 4.90
C THR A 198 -26.59 9.96 5.76
N ILE A 199 -25.73 10.80 5.17
CA ILE A 199 -25.16 11.98 5.86
C ILE A 199 -26.02 13.22 5.58
N LYS A 200 -26.48 13.87 6.65
CA LYS A 200 -27.19 15.16 6.65
C LYS A 200 -26.43 16.15 7.53
N THR A 201 -26.76 17.43 7.39
CA THR A 201 -26.26 18.48 8.28
C THR A 201 -27.42 19.31 8.80
N SER A 202 -27.37 19.69 10.08
CA SER A 202 -28.28 20.68 10.67
C SER A 202 -27.72 22.10 10.60
N LEU A 203 -26.54 22.28 9.99
CA LEU A 203 -25.80 23.54 9.94
C LEU A 203 -26.00 24.23 8.59
N GLU A 204 -26.05 25.56 8.61
CA GLU A 204 -25.83 26.36 7.41
C GLU A 204 -24.32 26.49 7.16
N LEU A 205 -23.82 25.77 6.16
CA LEU A 205 -22.39 25.73 5.82
C LEU A 205 -22.06 26.81 4.78
N SER A 206 -21.08 27.65 5.08
CA SER A 206 -20.59 28.68 4.15
C SER A 206 -19.95 28.04 2.91
N ASP A 207 -20.19 28.69 1.76
CA ASP A 207 -19.52 28.42 0.48
C ASP A 207 -18.17 29.14 0.36
N GLU A 208 -17.88 30.09 1.25
CA GLU A 208 -16.65 30.89 1.20
C GLU A 208 -15.48 30.16 1.87
N GLY A 209 -14.33 30.19 1.19
CA GLY A 209 -13.06 29.74 1.77
C GLY A 209 -12.39 30.88 2.50
N GLU A 210 -11.89 30.62 3.70
CA GLU A 210 -11.15 31.60 4.50
C GLU A 210 -9.64 31.47 4.30
N LYS A 211 -8.89 32.39 4.91
CA LYS A 211 -7.43 32.28 5.02
C LYS A 211 -7.07 31.90 6.44
N MET A 212 -6.29 30.83 6.59
CA MET A 212 -5.85 30.32 7.89
C MET A 212 -4.33 30.29 7.99
N PRO A 213 -3.75 30.62 9.15
CA PRO A 213 -2.31 30.58 9.35
C PRO A 213 -1.78 29.15 9.42
N ILE A 214 -0.61 28.92 8.84
CA ILE A 214 0.24 27.75 9.12
C ILE A 214 1.31 28.16 10.13
N TYR A 215 1.60 27.27 11.07
CA TYR A 215 2.63 27.48 12.09
C TYR A 215 3.80 26.51 11.90
N ASP A 216 5.01 26.95 12.23
CA ASP A 216 6.18 26.07 12.29
C ASP A 216 6.19 25.24 13.59
N SER A 217 7.21 24.37 13.74
CA SER A 217 7.37 23.52 14.92
C SER A 217 7.60 24.26 16.23
N LYS A 218 7.87 25.58 16.18
CA LYS A 218 8.02 26.46 17.34
C LYS A 218 6.74 27.27 17.62
N GLY A 219 5.67 27.05 16.87
CA GLY A 219 4.41 27.78 16.97
C GLY A 219 4.45 29.18 16.34
N GLN A 220 5.46 29.49 15.54
CA GLN A 220 5.55 30.77 14.84
C GLN A 220 4.76 30.71 13.54
N LYS A 221 3.94 31.72 13.28
CA LYS A 221 3.17 31.82 12.03
C LYS A 221 4.14 31.95 10.84
N VAL A 222 4.04 31.04 9.89
CA VAL A 222 4.82 31.03 8.65
C VAL A 222 4.14 31.91 7.59
N ARG A 223 2.89 31.57 7.22
CA ARG A 223 2.05 32.35 6.31
C ARG A 223 0.58 31.94 6.41
N ASP A 224 -0.30 32.77 5.87
CA ASP A 224 -1.69 32.39 5.64
C ASP A 224 -1.84 31.58 4.36
N VAL A 225 -2.69 30.55 4.40
CA VAL A 225 -3.07 29.73 3.26
C VAL A 225 -4.57 29.80 3.02
N GLU A 226 -4.96 29.68 1.75
CA GLU A 226 -6.36 29.53 1.40
C GLU A 226 -6.83 28.12 1.79
N ILE A 227 -7.99 28.06 2.45
CA ILE A 227 -8.63 26.80 2.79
C ILE A 227 -9.90 26.59 1.97
N ILE A 228 -10.28 25.33 1.79
CA ILE A 228 -11.57 24.93 1.25
C ILE A 228 -12.68 25.42 2.18
N SER A 229 -13.88 25.63 1.63
CA SER A 229 -15.03 26.05 2.44
C SER A 229 -15.54 24.91 3.33
N PRO A 230 -16.23 25.21 4.44
CA PRO A 230 -16.86 24.18 5.28
C PRO A 230 -17.82 23.28 4.49
N LYS A 231 -18.51 23.84 3.49
CA LYS A 231 -19.39 23.07 2.61
C LYS A 231 -18.62 22.13 1.69
N GLU A 232 -17.47 22.55 1.17
CA GLU A 232 -16.60 21.67 0.37
C GLU A 232 -16.02 20.54 1.22
N ALA A 233 -15.57 20.83 2.45
CA ALA A 233 -15.12 19.81 3.39
C ALA A 233 -16.24 18.80 3.74
N PHE A 234 -17.47 19.30 3.94
CA PHE A 234 -18.64 18.44 4.12
C PHE A 234 -18.94 17.56 2.88
N GLN A 235 -18.76 18.09 1.66
CA GLN A 235 -18.88 17.24 0.47
C GLN A 235 -17.81 16.15 0.45
N LYS A 236 -16.54 16.43 0.78
CA LYS A 236 -15.51 15.40 0.87
C LYS A 236 -15.91 14.28 1.85
N LEU A 237 -16.43 14.64 3.03
CA LEU A 237 -16.97 13.69 3.99
C LEU A 237 -18.08 12.82 3.39
N LYS A 238 -19.04 13.44 2.72
CA LYS A 238 -20.20 12.75 2.12
C LYS A 238 -19.79 11.80 0.97
N HIS A 239 -18.77 12.16 0.21
CA HIS A 239 -18.29 11.36 -0.92
C HIS A 239 -17.28 10.27 -0.50
N GLY A 240 -16.95 10.17 0.78
CA GLY A 240 -15.99 9.19 1.30
C GLY A 240 -14.54 9.54 0.97
N ASP A 241 -14.24 10.81 0.67
CA ASP A 241 -12.88 11.31 0.48
C ASP A 241 -12.23 11.59 1.86
N ILE A 242 -12.21 10.55 2.71
CA ILE A 242 -11.78 10.58 4.11
C ILE A 242 -10.81 9.44 4.40
N TYR A 243 -10.01 9.60 5.45
CA TYR A 243 -9.20 8.49 5.95
C TYR A 243 -10.10 7.42 6.57
N PRO A 244 -9.99 6.14 6.15
CA PRO A 244 -10.82 5.06 6.67
C PRO A 244 -10.38 4.71 8.10
N MET A 245 -10.95 5.40 9.09
CA MET A 245 -10.67 5.20 10.51
C MET A 245 -11.93 4.90 11.30
N GLY A 246 -11.80 3.93 12.20
CA GLY A 246 -12.86 3.53 13.12
C GLY A 246 -14.11 3.09 12.35
N PRO A 247 -15.30 3.52 12.79
CA PRO A 247 -16.55 3.00 12.26
C PRO A 247 -16.84 3.52 10.84
N PHE A 248 -16.11 4.54 10.39
CA PHE A 248 -16.14 5.04 9.00
C PHE A 248 -15.25 4.24 8.04
N GLY A 249 -14.49 3.24 8.52
CA GLY A 249 -13.56 2.50 7.67
C GLY A 249 -14.19 1.40 6.82
N ALA A 250 -15.21 0.70 7.36
CA ALA A 250 -15.86 -0.43 6.69
C ALA A 250 -17.31 -0.16 6.26
N GLY A 251 -17.94 0.93 6.72
CA GLY A 251 -19.30 1.31 6.38
C GLY A 251 -20.42 0.42 6.96
N GLU A 252 -20.12 -0.85 7.26
CA GLU A 252 -21.07 -1.84 7.77
C GLU A 252 -21.66 -1.46 9.15
N GLU A 253 -20.87 -0.79 10.01
CA GLU A 253 -21.33 -0.41 11.36
C GLU A 253 -22.47 0.61 11.36
N PHE A 254 -22.69 1.32 10.25
CA PHE A 254 -23.71 2.35 10.10
C PHE A 254 -24.71 2.04 8.98
N GLU A 255 -24.82 0.77 8.55
CA GLU A 255 -25.70 0.41 7.46
C GLU A 255 -27.16 0.82 7.75
N GLY A 256 -27.72 1.68 6.90
CA GLY A 256 -29.08 2.21 7.04
C GLY A 256 -29.22 3.38 8.01
N GLU A 257 -28.16 3.78 8.71
CA GLU A 257 -28.19 4.87 9.68
C GLU A 257 -28.21 6.25 9.00
N THR A 258 -28.80 7.23 9.70
CA THR A 258 -28.70 8.64 9.33
C THR A 258 -27.74 9.37 10.28
N LEU A 259 -26.62 9.80 9.73
CA LEU A 259 -25.61 10.59 10.41
C LEU A 259 -25.90 12.09 10.22
N VAL A 260 -26.07 12.82 11.32
CA VAL A 260 -26.35 14.25 11.31
C VAL A 260 -25.12 15.01 11.82
N ILE A 261 -24.57 15.88 10.99
CA ILE A 261 -23.52 16.81 11.39
C ILE A 261 -24.13 17.92 12.24
N THR A 262 -23.69 18.01 13.49
CA THR A 262 -24.21 18.94 14.50
C THR A 262 -23.27 20.10 14.78
N GLU A 263 -21.96 19.92 14.63
CA GLU A 263 -20.95 20.97 14.73
C GLU A 263 -19.74 20.68 13.83
N TYR A 264 -18.98 21.72 13.50
CA TYR A 264 -17.63 21.59 12.96
C TYR A 264 -16.68 22.57 13.63
N LYS A 265 -15.40 22.21 13.66
CA LYS A 265 -14.31 23.06 14.17
C LYS A 265 -13.17 23.09 13.16
N LEU A 266 -12.49 24.24 13.12
CA LEU A 266 -11.18 24.36 12.49
C LEU A 266 -10.12 24.18 13.56
N GLU A 267 -9.33 23.13 13.42
CA GLU A 267 -8.21 22.83 14.30
C GLU A 267 -6.91 22.78 13.50
N HIS A 268 -5.78 22.69 14.18
CA HIS A 268 -4.48 22.55 13.54
C HIS A 268 -3.85 21.20 13.87
N VAL A 269 -3.35 20.52 12.84
CA VAL A 269 -2.66 19.24 12.97
C VAL A 269 -1.29 19.31 12.31
N THR A 270 -0.30 18.69 12.93
CA THR A 270 1.07 18.66 12.44
C THR A 270 1.21 17.74 11.23
N ASP A 271 1.79 18.27 10.15
CA ASP A 271 2.11 17.52 8.93
C ASP A 271 3.42 16.74 9.04
N THR A 272 3.75 15.99 7.99
CA THR A 272 4.97 15.14 7.97
C THR A 272 6.31 15.90 7.90
N LYS A 273 6.29 17.24 7.75
CA LYS A 273 7.48 18.10 7.87
C LYS A 273 7.50 18.91 9.18
N GLY A 274 6.51 18.74 10.05
CA GLY A 274 6.44 19.41 11.34
C GLY A 274 5.73 20.77 11.31
N PHE A 275 5.01 21.11 10.24
CA PHE A 275 4.19 22.32 10.21
C PHE A 275 2.77 22.04 10.68
N SER A 276 2.21 22.95 11.46
CA SER A 276 0.85 22.88 11.96
C SER A 276 -0.10 23.46 10.92
N GLN A 277 -0.96 22.63 10.34
CA GLN A 277 -1.85 22.97 9.23
C GLN A 277 -3.34 22.89 9.62
N PRO A 278 -4.19 23.75 9.06
CA PRO A 278 -5.62 23.77 9.37
C PRO A 278 -6.35 22.53 8.83
N VAL A 279 -7.27 21.98 9.63
CA VAL A 279 -8.14 20.86 9.30
C VAL A 279 -9.57 21.12 9.78
N TYR A 280 -10.54 20.56 9.07
CA TYR A 280 -11.91 20.50 9.53
C TYR A 280 -12.14 19.22 10.34
N ILE A 281 -12.75 19.38 11.50
CA ILE A 281 -13.22 18.28 12.35
C ILE A 281 -14.73 18.43 12.51
N PHE A 282 -15.47 17.44 12.04
CA PHE A 282 -16.93 17.40 12.16
C PHE A 282 -17.34 16.49 13.32
N ARG A 283 -18.34 16.92 14.09
CA ARG A 283 -19.07 16.02 14.98
C ARG A 283 -20.34 15.52 14.33
N VAL A 284 -20.56 14.24 14.53
CA VAL A 284 -21.60 13.47 13.89
C VAL A 284 -22.44 12.80 14.95
N GLN A 285 -23.75 13.02 14.92
CA GLN A 285 -24.68 12.33 15.80
C GLN A 285 -25.50 11.33 14.98
N LEU A 286 -25.70 10.13 15.50
CA LEU A 286 -26.68 9.20 14.92
C LEU A 286 -28.07 9.70 15.24
N LYS A 287 -28.94 9.86 14.24
CA LYS A 287 -30.23 10.54 14.38
C LYS A 287 -31.10 9.96 15.51
N ASP A 288 -31.09 8.65 15.69
CA ASP A 288 -31.94 7.94 16.65
C ASP A 288 -31.18 7.48 17.92
N HIS A 289 -29.94 7.98 18.12
CA HIS A 289 -29.11 7.67 19.28
C HIS A 289 -28.47 8.95 19.88
N ASP A 290 -28.26 8.96 21.20
CA ASP A 290 -27.51 10.03 21.89
C ASP A 290 -25.99 9.93 21.69
N PHE A 291 -25.54 9.08 20.76
CA PHE A 291 -24.14 8.82 20.51
C PHE A 291 -23.56 9.85 19.55
N VAL A 292 -22.50 10.54 19.99
CA VAL A 292 -21.78 11.55 19.21
C VAL A 292 -20.38 11.04 18.88
N LEU A 293 -20.08 11.03 17.60
CA LEU A 293 -18.82 10.62 17.01
C LEU A 293 -18.07 11.83 16.44
N THR A 294 -16.76 11.69 16.33
CA THR A 294 -15.91 12.62 15.58
C THR A 294 -15.57 11.99 14.25
N ALA A 295 -15.87 12.68 13.16
CA ALA A 295 -15.48 12.23 11.83
C ALA A 295 -13.95 12.31 11.66
N PRO A 296 -13.36 11.51 10.75
CA PRO A 296 -11.96 11.67 10.38
C PRO A 296 -11.65 13.13 9.97
N PRO A 297 -10.49 13.69 10.38
CA PRO A 297 -10.13 15.05 10.02
C PRO A 297 -10.02 15.22 8.50
N ILE A 298 -10.40 16.39 8.01
CA ILE A 298 -10.32 16.73 6.58
C ILE A 298 -9.35 17.88 6.39
N SER A 299 -8.30 17.65 5.61
CA SER A 299 -7.31 18.66 5.25
C SER A 299 -7.98 19.89 4.64
N ALA A 300 -7.79 21.05 5.27
CA ALA A 300 -8.49 22.27 4.86
C ALA A 300 -7.72 23.02 3.76
N ARG A 301 -6.39 22.86 3.67
CA ARG A 301 -5.56 23.55 2.68
C ARG A 301 -5.98 23.16 1.25
N LYS A 302 -6.16 24.17 0.39
CA LYS A 302 -6.36 23.99 -1.06
C LYS A 302 -5.12 23.48 -1.77
#